data_AF-A0A094SG21-F1
#
_entry.id   AF-A0A094SG21-F1
#
_cell.length_a   1.000
_cell.length_b   1.000
_cell.length_c   1.000
_cell.angle_alpha   90.00
_cell.angle_beta   90.00
_cell.angle_gamma   90.00
#
_symmetry.space_group_name_H-M   'P 1'
#
loop_
_entity.id
_entity.type
_entity.pdbx_description
1 polymer ?
#
loop_
_entity_poly.entity_id
_entity_poly.type
_entity_poly.pdbx_seq_one_letter_code
_entity_poly.pdbx_strand_id
1 'polypeptide(L)'
;MSTALTIIVAFLAVVFVISGLSKASGNEKGLSGTRDVNVPDKFARLVGFIETALALGLIISMKWNWMLFFPLVGLWVVMAGAVYTHFKANKLRTAIPAFFLLTLISIALVLNK
;
A
#
# COMPACT_ATOMS: atom_id res chain seq x y z
N MET A 1 -15.34 -5.18 -14.05
CA MET A 1 -14.34 -5.88 -13.20
C MET A 1 -14.84 -7.27 -12.90
N SER A 2 -13.95 -8.27 -12.91
CA SER A 2 -14.29 -9.63 -12.45
C SER A 2 -14.49 -9.66 -10.92
N THR A 3 -15.27 -10.62 -10.41
CA THR A 3 -15.49 -10.79 -8.96
C THR A 3 -14.18 -10.93 -8.19
N ALA A 4 -13.22 -11.67 -8.74
CA ALA A 4 -11.90 -11.85 -8.13
C ALA A 4 -11.14 -10.51 -8.00
N LEU A 5 -11.13 -9.68 -9.05
CA LEU A 5 -10.49 -8.37 -9.02
C LEU A 5 -11.19 -7.44 -8.01
N THR A 6 -12.52 -7.46 -7.94
CA THR A 6 -13.28 -6.68 -6.95
C THR A 6 -12.92 -7.06 -5.51
N ILE A 7 -12.81 -8.35 -5.21
CA ILE A 7 -12.43 -8.84 -3.87
C ILE A 7 -11.01 -8.36 -3.52
N ILE A 8 -10.06 -8.50 -4.44
CA ILE A 8 -8.68 -8.07 -4.21
C ILE A 8 -8.61 -6.55 -4.00
N VAL A 9 -9.26 -5.76 -4.87
CA VAL A 9 -9.26 -4.29 -4.78
C VAL A 9 -9.92 -3.81 -3.48
N ALA A 10 -11.05 -4.41 -3.09
CA ALA A 10 -11.72 -4.06 -1.84
C ALA A 10 -10.85 -4.38 -0.62
N PHE A 11 -10.20 -5.55 -0.61
CA PHE A 11 -9.26 -5.93 0.43
C PHE A 11 -8.08 -4.96 0.52
N LEU A 12 -7.44 -4.64 -0.62
CA LEU A 12 -6.34 -3.67 -0.70
C LEU A 12 -6.79 -2.29 -0.19
N ALA A 13 -7.96 -1.81 -0.61
CA ALA A 13 -8.50 -0.53 -0.18
C ALA A 13 -8.64 -0.46 1.35
N VAL A 14 -9.23 -1.47 1.98
CA VAL A 14 -9.39 -1.52 3.44
C VAL A 14 -8.03 -1.51 4.14
N VAL A 15 -7.11 -2.37 3.71
CA VAL A 15 -5.78 -2.47 4.33
C VAL A 15 -4.99 -1.16 4.21
N PHE A 16 -4.98 -0.54 3.03
CA PHE A 16 -4.23 0.70 2.81
C PHE A 16 -4.90 1.93 3.43
N VAL A 17 -6.23 1.99 3.54
CA VAL A 17 -6.90 3.05 4.30
C VAL A 17 -6.48 2.96 5.77
N ILE A 18 -6.56 1.78 6.40
CA ILE A 18 -6.20 1.60 7.81
C ILE A 18 -4.71 1.88 8.03
N SER A 19 -3.85 1.28 7.22
CA SER A 19 -2.39 1.45 7.34
C SER A 19 -1.95 2.89 7.06
N GLY A 20 -2.43 3.47 5.96
CA GLY A 20 -2.08 4.82 5.53
C GLY A 20 -2.53 5.88 6.54
N LEU A 21 -3.78 5.79 7.04
CA LEU A 21 -4.27 6.73 8.06
C LEU A 21 -3.49 6.61 9.37
N SER A 22 -3.14 5.39 9.78
CA SER A 22 -2.32 5.14 10.97
C SER A 22 -0.93 5.78 10.83
N LYS A 23 -0.29 5.69 9.66
CA LYS A 23 0.99 6.36 9.39
C LYS A 23 0.84 7.87 9.28
N ALA A 24 -0.15 8.38 8.54
CA ALA A 24 -0.35 9.81 8.29
C ALA A 24 -0.63 10.60 9.58
N SER A 25 -1.43 10.00 10.48
CA SER A 25 -1.72 10.56 11.82
C SER A 25 -0.52 10.57 12.76
N GLY A 26 0.55 9.85 12.43
CA GLY A 26 1.73 9.73 13.29
C GLY A 26 1.53 8.79 14.48
N ASN A 27 0.55 7.88 14.40
CA ASN A 27 0.28 6.90 15.44
C ASN A 27 1.49 5.97 15.63
N GLU A 28 1.88 5.70 16.88
CA GLU A 28 3.09 4.92 17.20
C GLU A 28 3.09 3.54 16.56
N LYS A 29 1.94 2.87 16.53
CA LYS A 29 1.78 1.55 15.89
C LYS A 29 1.87 1.61 14.37
N GLY A 30 1.51 2.74 13.75
CA GLY A 30 1.64 2.94 12.31
C GLY A 30 3.09 3.21 11.89
N LEU A 31 3.83 3.92 12.74
CA LEU A 31 5.22 4.30 12.52
C LEU A 31 6.24 3.23 12.95
N SER A 32 5.84 2.25 13.78
CA SER A 32 6.76 1.23 14.31
C SER A 32 7.51 0.48 13.20
N GLY A 33 6.80 0.06 12.14
CA GLY A 33 7.41 -0.64 11.01
C GLY A 33 8.40 0.20 10.20
N THR A 34 8.16 1.51 10.06
CA THR A 34 9.09 2.43 9.38
C THR A 34 10.27 2.82 10.25
N ARG A 35 10.06 2.97 11.56
CA ARG A 35 11.12 3.21 12.54
C ARG A 35 12.06 2.02 12.64
N ASP A 36 11.52 0.80 12.52
CA ASP A 36 12.31 -0.42 12.47
C ASP A 36 13.37 -0.40 11.36
N VAL A 37 13.11 0.29 10.25
CA VAL A 37 14.03 0.40 9.12
C VAL A 37 14.71 1.78 9.02
N ASN A 38 14.72 2.53 10.12
CA ASN A 38 15.34 3.87 10.24
C ASN A 38 14.80 4.91 9.25
N VAL A 39 13.53 4.78 8.84
CA VAL A 39 12.87 5.80 8.01
C VAL A 39 12.36 6.94 8.91
N PRO A 40 12.68 8.21 8.61
CA PRO A 40 12.21 9.34 9.41
C PRO A 40 10.68 9.43 9.47
N ASP A 41 10.13 9.72 10.65
CA ASP A 41 8.68 9.84 10.87
C ASP A 41 8.00 10.81 9.90
N LYS A 42 8.66 11.93 9.54
CA LYS A 42 8.13 12.89 8.55
C LYS A 42 7.91 12.24 7.18
N PHE A 43 8.86 11.41 6.74
CA PHE A 43 8.76 10.68 5.48
C PHE A 43 7.71 9.57 5.57
N ALA A 44 7.69 8.82 6.68
CA ALA A 44 6.67 7.80 6.93
C ALA A 44 5.24 8.36 6.92
N ARG A 45 5.04 9.56 7.48
CA ARG A 45 3.74 10.26 7.44
C ARG A 45 3.36 10.70 6.03
N LEU A 46 4.30 11.19 5.23
CA LEU A 46 4.08 11.52 3.82
C LEU A 46 3.68 10.27 3.01
N VAL A 47 4.38 9.17 3.20
CA VAL A 47 4.04 7.87 2.59
C VAL A 47 2.64 7.46 3.02
N GLY A 48 2.30 7.55 4.31
CA GLY A 48 0.96 7.24 4.81
C GLY A 48 -0.14 8.08 4.15
N PHE A 49 0.10 9.38 3.95
CA PHE A 49 -0.84 10.26 3.25
C PHE A 49 -1.04 9.83 1.79
N ILE A 50 0.05 9.50 1.09
CA ILE A 50 0.00 9.00 -0.28
C ILE A 50 -0.74 7.65 -0.34
N GLU A 51 -0.44 6.72 0.56
CA GLU A 51 -1.12 5.42 0.68
C GLU A 51 -2.63 5.61 0.87
N THR A 52 -3.04 6.52 1.77
CA THR A 52 -4.46 6.82 1.99
C THR A 52 -5.11 7.42 0.74
N ALA A 53 -4.46 8.39 0.08
CA ALA A 53 -5.00 8.99 -1.13
C ALA A 53 -5.20 7.96 -2.25
N LEU A 54 -4.22 7.07 -2.45
CA LEU A 54 -4.32 5.99 -3.42
C LEU A 54 -5.36 4.94 -3.02
N ALA A 55 -5.50 4.64 -1.73
CA ALA A 55 -6.53 3.72 -1.23
C ALA A 55 -7.95 4.27 -1.44
N LEU A 56 -8.16 5.57 -1.25
CA LEU A 56 -9.41 6.24 -1.63
C LEU A 56 -9.60 6.18 -3.15
N GLY A 57 -8.52 6.34 -3.92
CA GLY A 57 -8.50 6.11 -5.36
C GLY A 57 -8.98 4.71 -5.76
N LEU A 58 -8.59 3.65 -5.04
CA LEU A 58 -9.08 2.29 -5.26
C LEU A 58 -10.61 2.20 -5.07
N ILE A 59 -11.14 2.79 -4.00
CA ILE A 59 -12.59 2.80 -3.72
C ILE A 59 -13.35 3.52 -4.84
N ILE A 60 -12.88 4.70 -5.24
CA ILE A 60 -13.46 5.49 -6.33
C ILE A 60 -13.43 4.71 -7.65
N SER A 61 -12.34 3.99 -7.90
CA SER A 61 -12.14 3.19 -9.12
C SER A 61 -13.08 1.99 -9.21
N MET A 62 -13.65 1.51 -8.10
CA MET A 62 -14.69 0.46 -8.14
C MET A 62 -15.97 0.93 -8.85
N LYS A 63 -16.23 2.25 -8.87
CA LYS A 63 -17.31 2.86 -9.66
C LYS A 63 -16.81 3.25 -11.06
N TRP A 64 -15.61 3.82 -11.14
CA TRP A 64 -14.99 4.27 -12.40
C TRP A 64 -13.75 3.44 -12.73
N ASN A 65 -13.96 2.27 -13.33
CA ASN A 65 -12.93 1.24 -13.56
C ASN A 65 -11.69 1.74 -14.32
N TRP A 66 -11.84 2.70 -15.23
CA TRP A 66 -10.71 3.26 -16.00
C TRP A 66 -9.64 3.91 -15.11
N MET A 67 -10.04 4.38 -13.91
CA MET A 67 -9.12 5.00 -12.96
C MET A 67 -8.30 3.97 -12.19
N LEU A 68 -8.69 2.69 -12.17
CA LEU A 68 -8.11 1.66 -11.29
C LEU A 68 -6.61 1.45 -11.47
N PHE A 69 -6.10 1.71 -12.69
CA PHE A 69 -4.69 1.56 -13.01
C PHE A 69 -3.79 2.48 -12.17
N PHE A 70 -4.16 3.76 -12.01
CA PHE A 70 -3.34 4.75 -11.31
C PHE A 70 -3.11 4.45 -9.81
N PRO A 71 -4.15 4.19 -8.99
CA PRO A 71 -3.96 3.85 -7.59
C PRO A 71 -3.23 2.52 -7.41
N LEU A 72 -3.46 1.52 -8.28
CA LEU A 72 -2.73 0.25 -8.24
C LEU A 72 -1.23 0.44 -8.49
N VAL A 73 -0.85 1.18 -9.54
CA VAL A 73 0.56 1.46 -9.84
C VAL A 73 1.20 2.29 -8.73
N GLY A 74 0.50 3.30 -8.21
CA GLY A 74 1.00 4.11 -7.10
C GLY A 74 1.30 3.26 -5.86
N LEU A 75 0.35 2.40 -5.45
CA LEU A 75 0.53 1.50 -4.31
C LEU A 75 1.63 0.47 -4.58
N TRP A 76 1.75 0.00 -5.82
CA TRP A 76 2.82 -0.92 -6.23
C TRP A 76 4.20 -0.29 -6.00
N VAL A 77 4.40 0.96 -6.45
CA VAL A 77 5.67 1.68 -6.26
C VAL A 77 5.97 1.91 -4.77
N VAL A 78 4.95 2.30 -3.98
CA VAL A 78 5.13 2.50 -2.53
C VAL A 78 5.52 1.20 -1.83
N MET A 79 4.86 0.09 -2.16
CA MET A 79 5.17 -1.22 -1.59
C MET A 79 6.52 -1.76 -2.04
N ALA A 80 6.90 -1.57 -3.31
CA ALA A 80 8.23 -1.91 -3.80
C ALA A 80 9.32 -1.13 -3.03
N GLY A 81 9.10 0.17 -2.80
CA GLY A 81 9.96 1.01 -1.96
C GLY A 81 10.04 0.51 -0.53
N ALA A 82 8.90 0.15 0.08
CA ALA A 82 8.88 -0.42 1.43
C ALA A 82 9.70 -1.71 1.51
N VAL A 83 9.47 -2.66 0.60
CA VAL A 83 10.25 -3.90 0.51
C VAL A 83 11.75 -3.59 0.41
N TYR A 84 12.15 -2.70 -0.51
CA TYR A 84 13.55 -2.28 -0.66
C TYR A 84 14.14 -1.73 0.65
N THR A 85 13.42 -0.86 1.37
CA THR A 85 13.91 -0.32 2.66
C THR A 85 14.09 -1.39 3.73
N HIS A 86 13.21 -2.40 3.79
CA HIS A 86 13.37 -3.53 4.70
C HIS A 86 14.56 -4.43 4.36
N PHE A 87 14.79 -4.67 3.06
CA PHE A 87 15.97 -5.40 2.58
C PHE A 87 17.26 -4.63 2.91
N LYS A 88 17.30 -3.31 2.64
CA LYS A 88 18.45 -2.45 2.95
C LYS A 88 18.77 -2.44 4.46
N ALA A 89 17.77 -2.54 5.31
CA ALA A 89 17.93 -2.59 6.76
C ALA A 89 18.21 -4.01 7.32
N ASN A 90 18.38 -5.03 6.47
CA ASN A 90 18.53 -6.44 6.85
C ASN A 90 17.38 -6.98 7.74
N LYS A 91 16.19 -6.37 7.67
CA LYS A 91 15.00 -6.80 8.42
C LYS A 91 13.99 -7.51 7.53
N LEU A 92 14.41 -8.65 6.97
CA LEU A 92 13.62 -9.47 6.05
C LEU A 92 12.28 -9.96 6.64
N ARG A 93 12.27 -10.33 7.92
CA ARG A 93 11.06 -10.85 8.58
C ARG A 93 9.94 -9.80 8.67
N THR A 94 10.28 -8.51 8.75
CA THR A 94 9.30 -7.43 8.80
C THR A 94 8.87 -6.94 7.41
N ALA A 95 9.53 -7.40 6.33
CA ALA A 95 9.15 -7.10 4.94
C ALA A 95 7.96 -7.94 4.44
N ILE A 96 7.64 -9.05 5.12
CA ILE A 96 6.63 -10.03 4.68
C ILE A 96 5.28 -9.38 4.35
N PRO A 97 4.71 -8.49 5.19
CA PRO A 97 3.44 -7.84 4.86
C PRO A 97 3.52 -6.98 3.60
N ALA A 98 4.60 -6.20 3.44
CA ALA A 98 4.79 -5.35 2.26
C ALA A 98 4.94 -6.19 0.98
N PHE A 99 5.68 -7.31 1.06
CA PHE A 99 5.85 -8.24 -0.06
C PHE A 99 4.55 -8.93 -0.45
N PHE A 100 3.75 -9.36 0.54
CA PHE A 100 2.43 -9.95 0.30
C PHE A 100 1.49 -8.95 -0.39
N LEU A 101 1.43 -7.71 0.10
CA LEU A 101 0.61 -6.66 -0.52
C LEU A 101 1.09 -6.32 -1.94
N LEU A 102 2.42 -6.22 -2.15
CA LEU A 102 3.00 -6.01 -3.47
C LEU A 102 2.59 -7.11 -4.47
N THR A 103 2.58 -8.36 -4.01
CA THR A 103 2.15 -9.51 -4.82
C THR A 103 0.67 -9.43 -5.19
N LEU A 104 -0.21 -9.11 -4.23
CA LEU A 104 -1.64 -8.93 -4.49
C LEU A 104 -1.91 -7.76 -5.47
N ILE A 105 -1.21 -6.63 -5.33
CA ILE A 105 -1.32 -5.50 -6.26
C ILE A 105 -0.87 -5.93 -7.65
N SER A 106 0.21 -6.71 -7.76
CA SER A 106 0.69 -7.23 -9.06
C SER A 106 -0.34 -8.14 -9.73
N ILE A 107 -1.00 -9.02 -8.96
CA ILE A 107 -2.10 -9.84 -9.46
C ILE A 107 -3.28 -8.96 -9.91
N ALA A 108 -3.65 -7.95 -9.12
CA ALA A 108 -4.72 -7.02 -9.47
C ALA A 108 -4.43 -6.27 -10.78
N LEU A 109 -3.19 -5.83 -10.99
CA LEU A 109 -2.75 -5.18 -12.24
C LEU A 109 -2.89 -6.10 -13.45
N VAL A 110 -2.52 -7.38 -13.34
CA VAL A 110 -2.65 -8.35 -14.45
C VAL A 110 -4.13 -8.70 -14.74
N LEU A 111 -4.96 -8.74 -13.70
CA LEU A 111 -6.40 -9.01 -13.82
C LEU A 111 -7.20 -7.79 -14.30
N ASN A 112 -6.64 -6.59 -14.21
CA ASN A 112 -7.23 -5.35 -14.71
C ASN A 112 -7.10 -5.25 -16.23
N LYS A 113 -7.92 -6.04 -16.94
CA LYS A 113 -8.08 -6.03 -18.39
C LYS A 113 -9.34 -5.30 -18.82
#